data_AF-A0A915EK20-F1
#
_entry.id   AF-A0A915EK20-F1
#
_cell.length_a   1.000
_cell.length_b   1.000
_cell.length_c   1.000
_cell.angle_alpha   90.00
_cell.angle_beta   90.00
_cell.angle_gamma   90.00
#
_symmetry.space_group_name_H-M   'P 1'
#
loop_
_entity.id
_entity.type
_entity.pdbx_description
1 polymer ?
#
loop_
_entity_poly.entity_id
_entity_poly.type
_entity_poly.pdbx_seq_one_letter_code
_entity_poly.pdbx_strand_id
1 'polypeptide(L)'
;MLLAIKGQCRQLLPLPSNVSFSRRQKNLSWNDFFALYLNGTLYCGSWFEHVLGYWKFAKGMTRSPVLDFKLDDVQMAKVLQHCTFDSMKDNKMANRDFWLFDQTVSKFMRKGQIGDWKNYFSIAQAQVFDELYEKRMLGTGLNFRFD
;
A
#
# COMPACT_ATOMS: atom_id res chain seq x y z
N MET A 1 -18.11 -5.45 2.32
CA MET A 1 -18.81 -6.24 1.28
C MET A 1 -17.76 -6.76 0.32
N LEU A 2 -17.35 -8.02 0.55
CA LEU A 2 -16.43 -8.77 -0.30
C LEU A 2 -17.12 -9.05 -1.65
N LEU A 3 -16.94 -8.18 -2.63
CA LEU A 3 -17.25 -8.54 -4.02
C LEU A 3 -15.99 -9.09 -4.65
N ALA A 4 -15.94 -10.42 -4.65
CA ALA A 4 -15.04 -11.23 -5.42
C ALA A 4 -15.07 -10.81 -6.89
N ILE A 5 -13.94 -10.27 -7.36
CA ILE A 5 -13.64 -10.17 -8.79
C ILE A 5 -13.39 -11.61 -9.25
N LYS A 6 -14.47 -12.29 -9.66
CA LYS A 6 -14.40 -13.53 -10.43
C LYS A 6 -13.63 -13.25 -11.72
N GLY A 7 -12.42 -13.80 -11.84
CA GLY A 7 -11.74 -13.88 -13.14
C GLY A 7 -10.22 -13.84 -13.12
N GLN A 8 -9.58 -13.30 -12.07
CA GLN A 8 -8.11 -13.25 -11.97
C GLN A 8 -7.54 -13.49 -10.57
N CYS A 9 -8.29 -14.18 -9.70
CA CYS A 9 -7.62 -15.08 -8.78
C CYS A 9 -7.03 -16.21 -9.62
N ARG A 10 -5.83 -15.99 -10.20
CA ARG A 10 -4.88 -17.10 -10.29
C ARG A 10 -4.96 -17.75 -8.93
N GLN A 11 -5.24 -19.06 -8.94
CA GLN A 11 -5.18 -19.93 -7.79
C GLN A 11 -4.22 -19.31 -6.78
N LEU A 12 -4.68 -19.10 -5.54
CA LEU A 12 -3.77 -19.05 -4.42
C LEU A 12 -2.95 -20.33 -4.55
N LEU A 13 -1.85 -20.26 -5.30
CA LEU A 13 -0.85 -21.29 -5.33
C LEU A 13 -0.59 -21.50 -3.86
N PRO A 14 -0.75 -22.73 -3.33
CA PRO A 14 -0.39 -22.98 -1.95
C PRO A 14 0.99 -22.36 -1.79
N LEU A 15 1.09 -21.40 -0.84
CA LEU A 15 2.36 -20.74 -0.54
C LEU A 15 3.39 -21.86 -0.54
N PRO A 16 4.42 -21.78 -1.40
CA PRO A 16 5.40 -22.85 -1.42
C PRO A 16 5.85 -23.02 0.03
N SER A 17 5.95 -24.26 0.49
CA SER A 17 6.14 -24.64 1.90
C SER A 17 7.38 -24.02 2.57
N ASN A 18 8.12 -23.21 1.83
CA ASN A 18 9.26 -22.39 2.21
C ASN A 18 8.94 -20.90 2.51
N VAL A 19 7.69 -20.43 2.37
CA VAL A 19 7.27 -19.06 2.74
C VAL A 19 6.68 -19.08 4.15
N SER A 20 7.56 -19.20 5.15
CA SER A 20 7.19 -18.84 6.52
C SER A 20 7.24 -17.31 6.66
N PHE A 21 6.07 -16.71 6.93
CA PHE A 21 5.89 -15.27 7.10
C PHE A 21 6.63 -14.70 8.34
N SER A 22 7.34 -15.55 9.09
CA SER A 22 7.78 -15.22 10.45
C SER A 22 9.25 -15.51 10.76
N ARG A 23 10.08 -16.03 9.84
CA ARG A 23 11.52 -16.25 10.13
C ARG A 23 12.53 -15.59 9.21
N ARG A 24 12.20 -15.19 7.98
CA ARG A 24 13.20 -14.63 7.04
C ARG A 24 13.42 -13.11 7.13
N GLN A 25 12.49 -12.34 7.70
CA GLN A 25 12.53 -10.87 7.58
C GLN A 25 13.07 -10.14 8.81
N LYS A 26 13.52 -10.86 9.85
CA LYS A 26 13.91 -10.22 11.12
C LYS A 26 15.17 -9.34 11.01
N ASN A 27 15.97 -9.50 9.95
CA ASN A 27 17.27 -8.82 9.76
C ASN A 27 17.47 -8.26 8.34
N LEU A 28 16.41 -7.93 7.60
CA LEU A 28 16.59 -7.31 6.27
C LEU A 28 17.10 -5.89 6.41
N SER A 29 18.18 -5.56 5.69
CA SER A 29 18.59 -4.17 5.54
C SER A 29 17.64 -3.43 4.61
N TRP A 30 17.72 -2.09 4.63
CA TRP A 30 17.00 -1.26 3.66
C TRP A 30 17.33 -1.64 2.21
N ASN A 31 18.59 -1.95 1.92
CA ASN A 31 19.03 -2.32 0.57
C ASN A 31 18.44 -3.66 0.12
N ASP A 32 18.34 -4.63 1.04
CA ASP A 32 17.69 -5.92 0.74
C ASP A 32 16.20 -5.71 0.47
N PHE A 33 15.53 -4.91 1.31
CA PHE A 33 14.12 -4.56 1.09
C PHE A 33 13.92 -3.85 -0.26
N PHE A 34 14.76 -2.88 -0.58
CA PHE A 34 14.70 -2.14 -1.85
C PHE A 34 14.84 -3.08 -3.05
N ALA A 35 15.81 -4.00 -3.03
CA ALA A 35 15.98 -4.99 -4.10
C ALA A 35 14.77 -5.93 -4.23
N LEU A 36 14.22 -6.40 -3.11
CA LEU A 36 13.00 -7.23 -3.06
C LEU A 36 11.75 -6.47 -3.52
N TYR A 37 11.71 -5.15 -3.33
CA TYR A 37 10.62 -4.32 -3.80
C TYR A 37 10.66 -4.17 -5.33
N LEU A 38 11.82 -3.83 -5.90
CA LEU A 38 11.97 -3.64 -7.35
C LEU A 38 11.73 -4.94 -8.13
N ASN A 39 12.15 -6.09 -7.59
CA ASN A 39 11.94 -7.38 -8.25
C ASN A 39 10.51 -7.92 -8.07
N GLY A 40 9.69 -7.29 -7.22
CA GLY A 40 8.31 -7.70 -6.95
C GLY A 40 8.17 -9.02 -6.19
N THR A 41 9.16 -9.40 -5.38
CA THR A 41 9.16 -10.65 -4.58
C THR A 41 8.77 -10.45 -3.12
N LEU A 42 8.37 -9.23 -2.74
CA LEU A 42 7.73 -8.97 -1.46
C LEU A 42 6.37 -9.68 -1.36
N TYR A 43 5.87 -9.77 -0.12
CA TYR A 43 4.50 -10.17 0.14
C TYR A 43 3.52 -9.29 -0.65
N CYS A 44 2.53 -9.91 -1.29
CA CYS A 44 1.61 -9.31 -2.28
C CYS A 44 2.20 -8.94 -3.66
N GLY A 45 3.47 -9.26 -3.95
CA GLY A 45 4.06 -9.17 -5.29
C GLY A 45 4.49 -7.76 -5.71
N SER A 46 4.49 -7.51 -7.02
CA SER A 46 4.92 -6.23 -7.61
C SER A 46 3.88 -5.12 -7.41
N TRP A 47 4.33 -3.98 -6.86
CA TRP A 47 3.50 -2.78 -6.74
C TRP A 47 2.98 -2.28 -8.10
N PHE A 48 3.84 -2.25 -9.13
CA PHE A 48 3.48 -1.78 -10.47
C PHE A 48 2.34 -2.60 -11.07
N GLU A 49 2.46 -3.93 -11.05
CA GLU A 49 1.43 -4.83 -11.58
C GLU A 49 0.11 -4.67 -10.82
N HIS A 50 0.19 -4.50 -9.50
CA HIS A 50 -0.98 -4.28 -8.65
C HIS A 50 -1.71 -2.98 -9.02
N VAL A 51 -1.02 -1.83 -8.97
CA VAL A 51 -1.67 -0.52 -9.22
C VAL A 51 -2.17 -0.37 -10.64
N LEU A 52 -1.43 -0.87 -11.64
CA LEU A 52 -1.84 -0.82 -13.04
C LEU A 52 -3.01 -1.76 -13.33
N GLY A 53 -3.06 -2.93 -12.68
CA GLY A 53 -4.21 -3.84 -12.76
C GLY A 53 -5.49 -3.17 -12.27
N TYR A 54 -5.45 -2.53 -11.10
CA TYR A 54 -6.60 -1.80 -10.56
C TYR A 54 -6.96 -0.58 -11.39
N TRP A 55 -5.98 0.15 -11.92
CA TRP A 55 -6.21 1.31 -12.78
C TRP A 55 -6.94 0.93 -14.08
N LYS A 56 -6.52 -0.18 -14.71
CA LYS A 56 -7.19 -0.72 -15.89
C LYS A 56 -8.62 -1.16 -15.55
N PHE A 57 -8.80 -1.83 -14.40
CA PHE A 57 -10.12 -2.23 -13.93
C PHE A 57 -11.03 -1.02 -13.72
N ALA A 58 -10.54 0.02 -13.04
CA ALA A 58 -11.30 1.25 -12.77
C ALA A 58 -11.72 1.97 -14.05
N LYS A 59 -10.85 2.07 -15.06
CA LYS A 59 -11.22 2.65 -16.37
C LYS A 59 -12.31 1.87 -17.10
N GLY A 60 -12.41 0.57 -16.86
CA GLY A 60 -13.45 -0.28 -17.44
C GLY A 60 -14.78 -0.25 -16.68
N MET A 61 -14.87 0.42 -15.53
CA MET A 61 -16.11 0.49 -14.75
C MET A 61 -17.08 1.51 -15.38
N THR A 62 -18.27 1.02 -15.74
CA THR A 62 -19.37 1.87 -16.24
C THR A 62 -20.19 2.50 -15.12
N ARG A 63 -20.12 1.95 -13.89
CA ARG A 63 -20.76 2.50 -12.70
C ARG A 63 -19.81 2.39 -11.52
N SER A 64 -19.58 3.51 -10.85
CA SER A 64 -18.76 3.55 -9.64
C SER A 64 -19.48 2.83 -8.49
N PRO A 65 -18.84 1.91 -7.76
CA PRO A 65 -19.43 1.23 -6.60
C PRO A 65 -19.39 2.10 -5.33
N VAL A 66 -19.54 3.42 -5.49
CA VAL A 66 -19.63 4.35 -4.36
C VAL A 66 -20.96 4.12 -3.67
N LEU A 67 -20.91 4.01 -2.35
CA LEU A 67 -22.10 3.97 -1.52
C LEU A 67 -22.80 5.33 -1.60
N ASP A 68 -24.04 5.34 -2.08
CA ASP A 68 -24.84 6.56 -2.26
C ASP A 68 -25.51 6.97 -0.93
N PHE A 69 -24.68 7.32 0.06
CA PHE A 69 -25.15 7.88 1.33
C PHE A 69 -24.88 9.38 1.37
N LYS A 70 -25.93 10.14 1.68
CA LYS A 70 -25.83 11.58 1.93
C LYS A 70 -25.54 11.80 3.41
N LEU A 71 -24.48 12.53 3.68
CA LEU A 71 -24.13 13.00 5.02
C LEU A 71 -24.41 14.50 5.08
N ASP A 72 -24.98 14.96 6.19
CA ASP A 72 -25.02 16.40 6.49
C ASP A 72 -23.62 16.92 6.89
N ASP A 73 -23.47 18.25 6.96
CA ASP A 73 -22.19 18.90 7.26
C ASP A 73 -21.63 18.49 8.63
N VAL A 74 -22.51 18.23 9.61
CA VAL A 74 -22.10 17.82 10.97
C VAL A 74 -21.58 16.38 10.96
N GLN A 75 -22.25 15.49 10.23
CA GLN A 75 -21.83 14.12 10.03
C GLN A 75 -20.51 14.06 9.25
N MET A 76 -20.39 14.85 8.17
CA MET A 76 -19.16 14.95 7.39
C MET A 76 -18.00 15.44 8.25
N ALA A 77 -18.19 16.51 9.02
CA ALA A 77 -17.16 17.04 9.91
C ALA A 77 -16.69 16.00 10.95
N LYS A 78 -17.62 15.21 11.52
CA LYS A 78 -17.28 14.11 12.43
C LYS A 78 -16.46 13.02 11.75
N VAL A 79 -16.84 12.62 10.52
CA VAL A 79 -16.08 11.63 9.76
C VAL A 79 -14.68 12.14 9.47
N LEU A 80 -14.54 13.38 8.99
CA LEU A 80 -13.24 13.99 8.73
C LEU A 80 -12.37 14.04 9.99
N GLN A 81 -12.95 14.45 11.13
CA GLN A 81 -12.25 14.46 12.41
C GLN A 81 -11.74 13.07 12.77
N HIS A 82 -12.59 12.04 12.74
CA HIS A 82 -12.19 10.67 13.07
C HIS A 82 -11.18 10.05 12.07
N CYS A 83 -11.18 10.52 10.82
CA CYS A 83 -10.23 10.10 9.79
C CYS A 83 -8.93 10.91 9.76
N THR A 84 -8.73 11.86 10.67
CA THR A 84 -7.43 12.51 10.84
C THR A 84 -6.37 11.50 11.30
N PHE A 85 -5.11 11.74 10.93
CA PHE A 85 -4.01 10.86 11.32
C PHE A 85 -3.90 10.76 12.84
N ASP A 86 -3.96 11.88 13.56
CA ASP A 86 -3.87 11.90 15.03
C ASP A 86 -5.01 11.10 15.67
N SER A 87 -6.25 11.31 15.21
CA SER A 87 -7.40 10.54 15.72
C SER A 87 -7.26 9.04 15.46
N MET A 88 -6.76 8.63 14.29
CA MET A 88 -6.54 7.22 13.96
C MET A 88 -5.35 6.61 14.70
N LYS A 89 -4.32 7.42 14.99
CA LYS A 89 -3.12 7.02 15.73
C LYS A 89 -3.44 6.64 17.18
N ASP A 90 -4.33 7.38 17.82
CA ASP A 90 -4.73 7.14 19.21
C ASP A 90 -5.90 6.14 19.34
N ASN A 91 -6.57 5.82 18.24
CA ASN A 91 -7.69 4.88 18.23
C ASN A 91 -7.21 3.41 18.21
N LYS A 92 -7.38 2.73 19.35
CA LYS A 92 -7.03 1.30 19.55
C LYS A 92 -7.65 0.32 18.54
N MET A 93 -8.80 0.67 17.94
CA MET A 93 -9.42 -0.16 16.90
C MET A 93 -8.76 0.01 15.53
N ALA A 94 -8.11 1.14 15.28
CA ALA A 94 -7.50 1.50 14.01
C ALA A 94 -5.98 1.30 14.00
N ASN A 95 -5.30 1.65 15.10
CA ASN A 95 -3.85 1.66 15.22
C ASN A 95 -3.21 0.26 15.34
N ARG A 96 -4.02 -0.81 15.30
CA ARG A 96 -3.57 -2.21 15.37
C ARG A 96 -2.68 -2.49 16.60
N ASP A 97 -3.01 -1.89 17.74
CA ASP A 97 -2.36 -2.14 19.04
C ASP A 97 -2.50 -3.58 19.55
N PHE A 98 -3.25 -4.43 18.86
CA PHE A 98 -3.46 -5.82 19.23
C PHE A 98 -2.70 -6.76 18.25
N TRP A 99 -1.94 -7.71 18.83
CA TRP A 99 -1.46 -9.03 18.36
C TRP A 99 -0.64 -9.20 17.06
N LEU A 100 -0.77 -8.36 16.03
CA LEU A 100 -0.13 -8.65 14.72
C LEU A 100 1.25 -8.03 14.50
N PHE A 101 1.55 -6.89 15.13
CA PHE A 101 2.77 -6.13 14.87
C PHE A 101 3.50 -5.76 16.16
N ASP A 102 4.82 -5.92 16.17
CA ASP A 102 5.65 -5.47 17.28
C ASP A 102 5.81 -3.94 17.24
N GLN A 103 4.96 -3.29 18.03
CA GLN A 103 4.89 -1.84 18.16
C GLN A 103 6.11 -1.22 18.87
N THR A 104 7.02 -2.02 19.43
CA THR A 104 8.29 -1.56 19.98
C THR A 104 9.34 -1.34 18.90
N VAL A 105 9.26 -2.08 17.79
CA VAL A 105 10.12 -1.91 16.61
C VAL A 105 9.63 -0.74 15.75
N SER A 106 8.34 -0.72 15.44
CA SER A 106 7.73 0.38 14.70
C SER A 106 6.24 0.48 14.98
N LYS A 107 5.76 1.70 15.19
CA LYS A 107 4.32 1.96 15.34
C LYS A 107 3.62 1.75 14.01
N PHE A 108 2.46 1.09 14.01
CA PHE A 108 1.66 0.88 12.81
C PHE A 108 1.27 2.22 12.16
N MET A 109 0.78 3.16 12.98
CA MET A 109 0.57 4.56 12.58
C MET A 109 1.88 5.34 12.74
N ARG A 110 2.77 5.25 11.73
CA ARG A 110 4.18 5.67 11.83
C ARG A 110 4.43 7.18 11.74
N LYS A 111 4.14 7.81 10.59
CA LYS A 111 4.38 9.26 10.35
C LYS A 111 3.24 10.00 9.66
N GLY A 112 2.47 9.34 8.79
CA GLY A 112 1.31 9.96 8.13
C GLY A 112 1.64 11.10 7.15
N GLN A 113 2.86 11.12 6.59
CA GLN A 113 3.35 12.20 5.72
C GLN A 113 3.77 11.69 4.34
N ILE A 114 3.60 12.54 3.33
CA ILE A 114 4.10 12.34 1.96
C ILE A 114 5.57 12.80 1.91
N GLY A 115 6.40 12.25 1.01
CA GLY A 115 7.79 12.66 0.83
C GLY A 115 8.82 12.01 1.77
N ASP A 116 8.39 11.18 2.74
CA ASP A 116 9.31 10.55 3.72
C ASP A 116 10.35 9.61 3.07
N TRP A 117 10.14 9.20 1.82
CA TRP A 117 11.08 8.38 1.04
C TRP A 117 12.47 9.04 0.94
N LYS A 118 12.53 10.39 0.94
CA LYS A 118 13.78 11.17 0.89
C LYS A 118 14.71 10.89 2.07
N ASN A 119 14.18 10.38 3.19
CA ASN A 119 14.95 10.03 4.37
C ASN A 119 15.58 8.62 4.31
N TYR A 120 15.21 7.81 3.31
CA TYR A 120 15.65 6.41 3.19
C TYR A 120 16.44 6.15 1.92
N PHE A 121 16.05 6.78 0.81
CA PHE A 121 16.69 6.58 -0.47
C PHE A 121 18.06 7.27 -0.50
N SER A 122 19.08 6.56 -0.99
CA SER A 122 20.26 7.22 -1.53
C SER A 122 19.93 7.86 -2.88
N ILE A 123 20.74 8.84 -3.31
CA ILE A 123 20.58 9.47 -4.64
C ILE A 123 20.58 8.43 -5.76
N ALA A 124 21.48 7.44 -5.68
CA ALA A 124 21.56 6.35 -6.66
C ALA A 124 20.30 5.46 -6.64
N GLN A 125 19.75 5.16 -5.46
CA GLN A 125 18.50 4.39 -5.36
C GLN A 125 17.31 5.17 -5.94
N ALA A 126 17.25 6.48 -5.71
CA ALA A 126 16.20 7.33 -6.25
C ALA A 126 16.24 7.32 -7.78
N GLN A 127 17.42 7.53 -8.38
CA GLN A 127 17.61 7.48 -9.83
C GLN A 127 17.19 6.12 -10.43
N VAL A 128 17.65 5.01 -9.83
CA VAL A 128 17.26 3.66 -10.28
C VAL A 128 15.75 3.45 -10.20
N PHE A 129 15.10 3.97 -9.15
CA PHE A 129 13.66 3.87 -9.01
C PHE A 129 12.91 4.75 -10.02
N ASP A 130 13.36 5.98 -10.24
CA ASP A 130 12.76 6.94 -11.17
C ASP A 130 12.80 6.40 -12.61
N GLU A 131 13.94 5.88 -13.06
CA GLU A 131 14.07 5.25 -14.39
C GLU A 131 13.12 4.06 -14.56
N LEU A 132 13.04 3.20 -13.55
CA LEU A 132 12.12 2.05 -13.56
C LEU A 132 10.67 2.51 -13.56
N TYR A 133 10.34 3.51 -12.74
CA TYR A 133 9.01 4.07 -12.61
C TYR A 133 8.55 4.67 -13.94
N GLU A 134 9.35 5.53 -14.56
CA GLU A 134 9.05 6.12 -15.85
C GLU A 134 8.78 5.05 -16.89
N LYS A 135 9.68 4.06 -17.01
CA LYS A 135 9.52 2.95 -17.96
C LYS A 135 8.23 2.15 -17.73
N ARG A 136 7.87 1.87 -16.47
CA ARG A 136 6.69 1.06 -16.11
C ARG A 136 5.38 1.83 -16.25
N MET A 137 5.40 3.14 -16.01
CA MET A 137 4.20 3.97 -15.95
C MET A 137 3.92 4.70 -17.27
N LEU A 138 4.89 4.75 -18.19
CA LEU A 138 4.75 5.37 -19.50
C LEU A 138 3.54 4.81 -20.26
N GLY A 139 2.71 5.72 -20.80
CA GLY A 139 1.54 5.36 -21.60
C GLY A 139 0.33 4.85 -20.81
N THR A 140 0.43 4.68 -19.48
CA THR A 140 -0.68 4.18 -18.65
C THR A 140 -1.72 5.27 -18.35
N GLY A 141 -1.30 6.53 -18.39
CA GLY A 141 -2.08 7.70 -17.97
C GLY A 141 -2.33 7.78 -16.47
N LEU A 142 -1.73 6.91 -15.66
CA LEU A 142 -1.77 7.00 -14.20
C LEU A 142 -0.62 7.88 -13.72
N ASN A 143 -0.92 8.87 -12.89
CA ASN A 143 0.07 9.79 -12.33
C ASN A 143 -0.05 9.81 -10.79
N PHE A 144 1.08 9.72 -10.11
CA PHE A 144 1.17 9.80 -8.65
C PHE A 144 1.92 11.06 -8.22
N ARG A 145 1.50 11.65 -7.10
CA ARG A 145 2.26 12.70 -6.40
C ARG A 145 3.10 12.07 -5.31
N PHE A 146 4.40 12.36 -5.31
CA PHE A 146 5.36 11.84 -4.33
C PHE A 146 5.77 12.87 -3.28
N ASP A 147 5.25 14.10 -3.38
CA ASP A 147 5.43 15.26 -2.51
C ASP A 147 4.10 16.00 -2.33
#